data_AF-A0A923K3K9-F1
#
_entry.id   AF-A0A923K3K9-F1
#
_cell.length_a   1.000
_cell.length_b   1.000
_cell.length_c   1.000
_cell.angle_alpha   90.00
_cell.angle_beta   90.00
_cell.angle_gamma   90.00
#
_symmetry.space_group_name_H-M   'P 1'
#
loop_
_entity.id
_entity.type
_entity.pdbx_description
1 polymer ?
#
loop_
_entity_poly.entity_id
_entity_poly.type
_entity_poly.pdbx_seq_one_letter_code
_entity_poly.pdbx_strand_id
1 'polypeptide(L)' 'MQGFDLLWQKAEQVFGDKAKAAVWLSTPKHSFNGMTAIDFVKDQKSLERVMEVLTQIEHGYA' A
#
# COMPACT_ATOMS: atom_id res chain seq x y z
N MET A 1 -16.01 -1.20 -6.35
CA MET A 1 -14.57 -1.01 -6.10
C MET A 1 -14.26 -1.53 -4.70
N GLN A 2 -13.97 -2.82 -4.52
CA GLN A 2 -13.78 -3.44 -3.19
C GLN A 2 -12.30 -3.50 -2.74
N GLY A 3 -11.35 -3.16 -3.62
CA GLY A 3 -9.91 -3.31 -3.35
C GLY A 3 -9.28 -2.20 -2.50
N PHE A 4 -9.82 -0.98 -2.54
CA PHE A 4 -9.26 0.16 -1.80
C PHE A 4 -9.45 0.04 -0.28
N ASP A 5 -10.59 -0.50 0.16
CA ASP A 5 -10.84 -0.71 1.59
C ASP A 5 -9.87 -1.75 2.17
N LEU A 6 -9.60 -2.84 1.43
CA LEU A 6 -8.64 -3.87 1.81
C LEU A 6 -7.20 -3.32 1.88
N LEU A 7 -6.83 -2.49 0.90
CA LEU A 7 -5.53 -1.82 0.88
C LEU A 7 -5.36 -0.92 2.12
N TRP A 8 -6.40 -0.15 2.43
CA TRP A 8 -6.38 0.78 3.56
C TRP A 8 -6.26 0.03 4.89
N GLN A 9 -7.06 -1.02 5.08
CA GLN A 9 -6.99 -1.88 6.26
C GLN A 9 -5.62 -2.51 6.42
N LYS A 10 -5.02 -3.03 5.34
CA LYS A 10 -3.69 -3.63 5.41
C LYS A 10 -2.63 -2.60 5.76
N ALA A 11 -2.66 -1.41 5.16
CA ALA A 11 -1.71 -0.36 5.48
C ALA A 11 -1.85 0.08 6.95
N GLU A 12 -3.07 0.28 7.45
CA GLU A 12 -3.31 0.61 8.86
C GLU A 12 -2.77 -0.49 9.80
N GLN A 13 -2.94 -1.77 9.46
CA GLN A 13 -2.37 -2.89 10.22
C GLN A 13 -0.85 -2.84 10.25
N VAL A 14 -0.20 -2.63 9.09
CA VAL A 14 1.26 -2.63 8.97
C VAL A 14 1.90 -1.44 9.69
N PHE A 15 1.30 -0.26 9.60
CA PHE A 15 1.86 0.95 10.21
C PHE A 15 1.36 1.22 11.64
N GLY A 16 0.31 0.51 12.09
CA GLY A 16 -0.31 0.66 13.41
C GLY A 16 -0.97 2.01 13.65
N ASP A 17 -1.06 2.87 12.64
CA ASP A 17 -1.58 4.23 12.73
C ASP A 17 -2.17 4.68 11.39
N LYS A 18 -3.34 5.31 11.45
CA LYS A 18 -4.07 5.76 10.26
C LYS A 18 -3.36 6.87 9.51
N ALA A 19 -2.73 7.82 10.22
CA ALA A 19 -2.03 8.92 9.58
C ALA A 19 -0.76 8.41 8.87
N LYS A 20 -0.02 7.49 9.49
CA LYS A 20 1.13 6.83 8.85
C LYS A 20 0.73 6.01 7.63
N ALA A 21 -0.37 5.26 7.71
CA ALA A 21 -0.91 4.53 6.57
C ALA A 21 -1.28 5.49 5.43
N ALA A 22 -1.97 6.59 5.75
CA ALA A 22 -2.34 7.60 4.76
C ALA A 22 -1.14 8.24 4.08
N VAL A 23 -0.14 8.64 4.87
CA VAL A 23 1.12 9.19 4.35
C VAL A 23 1.80 8.16 3.45
N TRP A 24 1.92 6.91 3.90
CA TRP A 24 2.59 5.88 3.11
C TRP A 24 1.87 5.64 1.78
N LEU A 25 0.55 5.54 1.80
CA LEU A 25 -0.27 5.26 0.62
C LEU A 25 -0.28 6.40 -0.40
N SER A 26 -0.19 7.65 0.07
CA SER A 26 -0.16 8.86 -0.76
C SER A 26 1.25 9.33 -1.14
N THR A 27 2.30 8.67 -0.64
CA THR A 27 3.69 9.00 -0.99
C THR A 27 4.12 8.26 -2.27
N PRO A 28 4.66 8.95 -3.29
CA PRO A 28 5.30 8.34 -4.45
C PRO A 28 6.38 7.33 -4.08
N LYS A 29 6.40 6.15 -4.73
CA LYS A 29 7.40 5.11 -4.46
C LYS A 29 8.03 4.59 -5.74
N HIS A 30 9.33 4.32 -5.68
CA HIS A 30 10.06 3.72 -6.79
C HIS A 30 9.50 2.34 -7.16
N SER A 31 9.08 1.54 -6.18
CA SER A 31 8.43 0.23 -6.38
C SER A 31 7.13 0.29 -7.19
N PHE A 32 6.56 1.49 -7.34
CA PHE A 32 5.34 1.78 -8.10
C PHE A 32 5.61 2.76 -9.26
N ASN A 33 6.82 2.74 -9.83
CA ASN A 33 7.25 3.61 -10.93
C ASN A 33 7.09 5.12 -10.61
N GLY A 34 7.30 5.51 -9.36
CA GLY A 34 7.15 6.90 -8.92
C GLY A 34 5.70 7.34 -8.71
N MET A 35 4.72 6.44 -8.80
CA MET A 35 3.34 6.71 -8.42
C MET A 35 3.12 6.46 -6.93
N THR A 36 2.03 7.03 -6.39
CA THR A 36 1.54 6.68 -5.06
C THR A 36 0.95 5.26 -5.08
N ALA A 37 0.82 4.61 -3.93
CA ALA A 37 0.22 3.28 -3.86
C ALA A 37 -1.25 3.31 -4.31
N ILE A 38 -1.97 4.39 -4.01
CA ILE A 38 -3.39 4.56 -4.37
C ILE A 38 -3.54 4.74 -5.88
N ASP A 39 -2.67 5.53 -6.51
CA ASP A 39 -2.71 5.78 -7.97
C ASP A 39 -2.22 4.57 -8.78
N PHE A 40 -1.36 3.74 -8.19
CA PHE A 40 -0.85 2.53 -8.80
C PHE A 40 -1.92 1.44 -8.92
N VAL A 41 -2.86 1.36 -7.97
CA VAL A 41 -3.92 0.35 -7.97
C VAL A 41 -4.99 0.70 -9.00
N LYS A 42 -4.99 -0.04 -10.11
CA LYS A 42 -5.95 0.08 -11.22
C LYS A 42 -6.76 -1.18 -11.45
N ASP A 43 -6.28 -2.30 -10.92
CA ASP A 43 -6.84 -3.64 -11.09
C ASP A 43 -6.39 -4.55 -9.93
N GLN A 44 -6.79 -5.81 -9.99
CA GLN A 44 -6.46 -6.79 -8.97
C GLN A 44 -4.95 -7.10 -8.89
N LYS A 45 -4.23 -7.10 -10.02
CA LYS A 45 -2.79 -7.43 -10.05
C LYS A 45 -1.95 -6.33 -9.41
N SER A 46 -2.29 -5.08 -9.71
CA SER A 46 -1.66 -3.91 -9.09
C SER A 46 -1.98 -3.84 -7.59
N LEU A 47 -3.19 -4.19 -7.17
CA LEU A 47 -3.52 -4.35 -5.75
C LEU A 47 -2.66 -5.41 -5.05
N GLU A 48 -2.56 -6.62 -5.62
CA GLU A 48 -1.74 -7.71 -5.08
C GLU A 48 -0.27 -7.30 -4.91
N ARG A 49 0.27 -6.55 -5.88
CA ARG A 49 1.62 -6.02 -5.79
C ARG A 49 1.81 -5.04 -4.62
N VAL A 50 0.85 -4.14 -4.38
CA VAL A 50 0.93 -3.23 -3.23
C VAL A 50 0.80 -4.00 -1.91
N MET A 51 -0.05 -5.02 -1.85
CA MET A 51 -0.22 -5.89 -0.68
C MET A 51 1.06 -6.68 -0.37
N GLU A 52 1.76 -7.16 -1.39
CA GLU A 52 3.07 -7.82 -1.26
C GLU A 52 4.09 -6.88 -0.61
N VAL A 53 4.19 -5.63 -1.10
CA VAL A 53 5.09 -4.62 -0.53
C VAL A 53 4.73 -4.30 0.92
N LEU A 54 3.45 -4.16 1.25
CA LEU A 54 3.01 -3.97 2.63
C LEU A 54 3.39 -5.16 3.53
N THR A 55 3.27 -6.38 3.02
CA THR A 55 3.65 -7.60 3.76
C THR A 55 5.16 -7.69 3.97
N GLN A 56 5.96 -7.27 2.98
CA GLN A 56 7.41 -7.17 3.13
C GLN A 56 7.79 -6.20 4.26
N ILE A 57 7.15 -5.02 4.28
CA ILE A 57 7.36 -4.02 5.35
C ILE A 57 6.97 -4.59 6.71
N GLU A 58 5.83 -5.28 6.81
CA GLU A 58 5.37 -5.93 8.05
C GLU A 58 6.39 -6.92 8.61
N HIS A 59 7.08 -7.64 7.72
CA HIS A 59 8.10 -8.63 8.08
C HIS A 59 9.50 -8.01 8.26
N GLY A 60 9.64 -6.69 8.13
CA GLY A 60 10.91 -5.98 8.31
C GLY A 60 11.84 -5.99 7.08
N TYR A 61 11.33 -6.38 5.90
CA TYR A 61 12.02 -6.19 4.63
C TYR A 61 11.70 -4.79 4.11
N ALA A 62 12.57 -3.83 4.42
CA ALA A 62 12.45 -2.43 3.98
C ALA A 62 13.70 -1.98 3.23
#